data_AF-A0A2H4SQ59-F1
#
_entry.id   AF-A0A2H4SQ59-F1
#
_cell.length_a   1.000
_cell.length_b   1.000
_cell.length_c   1.000
_cell.angle_alpha   90.00
_cell.angle_beta   90.00
_cell.angle_gamma   90.00
#
_symmetry.space_group_name_H-M   'P 1'
#
loop_
_entity.id
_entity.type
_entity.pdbx_description
1 polymer ?
#
loop_
_entity_poly.entity_id
_entity_poly.type
_entity_poly.pdbx_seq_one_letter_code
_entity_poly.pdbx_strand_id
1 'polypeptide(L)'
;MATFTYSNPFTQELPTWVANSTSLPIRISKHVEVANVVSQKLVETWKAAGLPTQSGDGEEYLGNASSCHGISLCIPEALPGRIPDAVKLLDLVCVFDDNQDARSCQGDHYSWRAKIAVMKIVASLLIRNPLSVASSVKASIIYLRSLRTSPPVFPAERRSFSDLFPVRLYDFPCAITMPSLAFVLGLELSTKDVAILRCLDIVSTAAMALSNDIMSWPKEMVESLSSKSEPCSAVTIFLKQPGCDQRLALLQCRHKLLQFEMKAALLVDEILANLAISPNAKKMAQSYLLAIAGFAVWQCRGKRNNSKGPVMDLVREVWESPLPPATLNDAFEADLALIIDGYMSIYRKHYSE
;
A
#
# COMPACT_ATOMS: atom_id res chain seq x y z
N MET A 1 -19.92 -4.92 18.96
CA MET A 1 -19.22 -3.75 18.39
C MET A 1 -17.73 -3.89 18.68
N ALA A 2 -16.87 -3.62 17.70
CA ALA A 2 -15.42 -3.63 17.93
C ALA A 2 -15.03 -2.51 18.90
N THR A 3 -14.29 -2.84 19.95
CA THR A 3 -13.72 -1.85 20.86
C THR A 3 -12.37 -1.39 20.32
N PHE A 4 -12.28 -0.12 19.91
CA PHE A 4 -11.04 0.50 19.46
C PHE A 4 -10.33 1.16 20.65
N THR A 5 -9.12 0.69 20.97
CA THR A 5 -8.38 1.11 22.17
C THR A 5 -7.44 2.27 21.84
N TYR A 6 -6.71 2.17 20.73
CA TYR A 6 -5.57 3.05 20.43
C TYR A 6 -5.88 4.12 19.38
N SER A 7 -7.12 4.20 18.89
CA SER A 7 -7.52 5.16 17.86
C SER A 7 -8.82 5.90 18.17
N ASN A 8 -9.01 7.02 17.49
CA ASN A 8 -10.25 7.79 17.45
C ASN A 8 -10.81 7.79 16.01
N PRO A 9 -12.12 8.00 15.82
CA PRO A 9 -12.64 8.38 14.51
C PRO A 9 -11.88 9.60 13.96
N PHE A 10 -11.62 9.62 12.66
CA PHE A 10 -10.99 10.77 12.03
C PHE A 10 -12.04 11.86 11.81
N THR A 11 -11.95 12.96 12.57
CA THR A 11 -12.95 14.05 12.57
C THR A 11 -12.46 15.34 11.93
N GLN A 12 -11.22 15.40 11.46
CA GLN A 12 -10.73 16.58 10.74
C GLN A 12 -11.49 16.71 9.42
N GLU A 13 -11.88 17.93 9.08
CA GLU A 13 -12.52 18.22 7.81
C GLU A 13 -11.57 17.87 6.66
N LEU A 14 -12.06 17.05 5.73
CA LEU A 14 -11.34 16.66 4.54
C LEU A 14 -11.95 17.38 3.33
N PRO A 15 -11.12 17.86 2.37
CA PRO A 15 -11.64 18.28 1.08
C PRO A 15 -12.50 17.18 0.45
N THR A 16 -13.55 17.54 -0.27
CA THR A 16 -14.53 16.59 -0.83
C THR A 16 -13.86 15.45 -1.61
N TRP A 17 -12.88 15.76 -2.47
CA TRP A 17 -12.15 14.74 -3.22
C TRP A 17 -11.39 13.73 -2.32
N VAL A 18 -10.88 14.17 -1.17
CA VAL A 18 -10.22 13.27 -0.19
C VAL A 18 -11.25 12.48 0.60
N ALA A 19 -12.35 13.10 1.00
CA ALA A 19 -13.45 12.40 1.67
C ALA A 19 -14.05 11.29 0.79
N ASN A 20 -14.02 11.48 -0.53
CA ASN A 20 -14.47 10.53 -1.53
C ASN A 20 -13.42 9.47 -1.90
N SER A 21 -12.22 9.49 -1.30
CA SER A 21 -11.14 8.57 -1.64
C SER A 21 -11.39 7.13 -1.19
N THR A 22 -12.33 6.95 -0.26
CA THR A 22 -12.72 5.66 0.31
C THR A 22 -14.17 5.72 0.78
N SER A 23 -14.87 4.59 0.77
CA SER A 23 -16.20 4.42 1.36
C SER A 23 -16.15 3.92 2.82
N LEU A 24 -14.96 3.59 3.31
CA LEU A 24 -14.73 2.95 4.59
C LEU A 24 -14.50 3.96 5.72
N PRO A 25 -14.83 3.62 6.98
CA PRO A 25 -14.64 4.52 8.11
C PRO A 25 -13.16 4.78 8.39
N ILE A 26 -12.80 6.06 8.47
CA ILE A 26 -11.42 6.49 8.72
C ILE A 26 -11.18 6.65 10.22
N ARG A 27 -10.02 6.18 10.70
CA ARG A 27 -9.56 6.35 12.08
C ARG A 27 -8.12 6.83 12.11
N ILE A 28 -7.72 7.43 13.24
CA ILE A 28 -6.35 7.87 13.49
C ILE A 28 -5.88 7.41 14.86
N SER A 29 -4.62 6.98 14.91
CA SER A 29 -3.96 6.61 16.15
C SER A 29 -3.90 7.79 17.13
N LYS A 30 -4.17 7.51 18.41
CA LYS A 30 -3.93 8.43 19.54
C LYS A 30 -2.46 8.77 19.74
N HIS A 31 -1.56 8.04 19.07
CA HIS A 31 -0.11 8.17 19.17
C HIS A 31 0.53 8.74 17.89
N VAL A 32 -0.20 9.54 17.12
CA VAL A 32 0.29 10.16 15.88
C VAL A 32 1.60 10.94 16.07
N GLU A 33 1.75 11.65 17.19
CA GLU A 33 2.97 12.41 17.47
C GLU A 33 4.21 11.51 17.60
N VAL A 34 4.06 10.30 18.13
CA VAL A 34 5.17 9.33 18.20
C VAL A 34 5.62 8.95 16.80
N ALA A 35 4.66 8.72 15.89
CA ALA A 35 4.98 8.37 14.51
C ALA A 35 5.69 9.51 13.77
N ASN A 36 5.18 10.73 13.90
CA ASN A 36 5.77 11.93 13.30
C ASN A 36 7.22 12.16 13.80
N VAL A 37 7.45 12.08 15.12
CA VAL A 37 8.79 12.25 15.71
C VAL A 37 9.78 11.18 15.22
N VAL A 38 9.33 9.93 15.09
CA VAL A 38 10.21 8.85 14.63
C VAL A 38 10.56 9.01 13.15
N SER A 39 9.58 9.35 12.32
CA SER A 39 9.80 9.58 10.89
C SER A 39 10.76 10.75 10.66
N GLN A 40 10.58 11.86 11.39
CA GLN A 40 11.48 13.01 11.33
C GLN A 40 12.93 12.65 11.67
N LYS A 41 13.16 11.87 12.75
CA LYS A 41 14.51 11.39 13.11
C LYS A 41 15.13 10.49 12.05
N LEU A 42 14.31 9.68 11.37
CA LEU A 42 14.77 8.85 10.28
C LEU A 42 15.22 9.71 9.09
N VAL A 43 14.43 10.73 8.72
CA VAL A 43 14.80 11.70 7.68
C VAL A 43 16.12 12.39 8.01
N GLU A 44 16.29 12.87 9.25
CA GLU A 44 17.53 13.50 9.69
C GLU A 44 18.72 12.54 9.59
N THR A 45 18.54 11.28 9.98
CA THR A 45 19.57 10.24 9.85
C THR A 45 19.90 9.99 8.37
N TRP A 46 18.89 9.99 7.51
CA TRP A 46 19.04 9.80 6.06
C TRP A 46 19.78 10.96 5.40
N LYS A 47 19.39 12.21 5.72
CA LYS A 47 20.07 13.45 5.30
C LYS A 47 21.52 13.48 5.77
N ALA A 48 21.79 13.13 7.03
CA ALA A 48 23.15 13.10 7.58
C ALA A 48 24.06 12.06 6.90
N ALA A 49 23.48 11.01 6.32
CA ALA A 49 24.22 10.02 5.52
C ALA A 49 24.55 10.51 4.09
N GLY A 50 24.07 11.70 3.69
CA GLY A 50 24.22 12.26 2.35
C GLY A 50 23.32 11.60 1.32
N LEU A 51 22.16 11.10 1.75
CA LEU A 51 21.20 10.42 0.89
C LEU A 51 20.07 11.37 0.48
N PRO A 52 19.53 11.23 -0.74
CA PRO A 52 18.42 12.06 -1.18
C PRO A 52 17.20 11.84 -0.30
N THR A 53 16.45 12.90 -0.07
CA THR A 53 15.16 12.90 0.65
C THR A 53 14.05 13.56 -0.16
N GLN A 54 14.41 14.02 -1.37
CA GLN A 54 13.54 14.71 -2.29
C GLN A 54 13.53 13.96 -3.61
N SER A 55 12.37 13.94 -4.28
CA SER A 55 12.21 13.39 -5.62
C SER A 55 13.03 14.21 -6.63
N GLY A 56 13.07 13.76 -7.89
CA GLY A 56 13.66 14.56 -8.99
C GLY A 56 13.06 15.96 -9.10
N ASP A 57 11.81 16.13 -8.66
CA ASP A 57 11.08 17.41 -8.67
C ASP A 57 11.27 18.24 -7.39
N GLY A 58 12.12 17.79 -6.46
CA GLY A 58 12.42 18.51 -5.22
C GLY A 58 11.42 18.30 -4.07
N GLU A 59 10.40 17.45 -4.24
CA GLU A 59 9.39 17.18 -3.22
C GLU A 59 9.91 16.18 -2.19
N GLU A 60 9.75 16.50 -0.89
CA GLU A 60 10.15 15.59 0.19
C GLU A 60 9.24 14.34 0.21
N TYR A 61 9.80 13.17 -0.15
CA TYR A 61 9.09 11.88 -0.11
C TYR A 61 9.28 11.14 1.22
N LEU A 62 10.24 11.58 2.04
CA LEU A 62 10.53 11.08 3.37
C LEU A 62 10.06 12.07 4.44
N GLY A 63 9.50 11.56 5.53
CA GLY A 63 9.17 12.38 6.71
C GLY A 63 7.73 12.88 6.74
N ASN A 64 7.51 13.90 7.58
CA ASN A 64 6.23 14.53 7.91
C ASN A 64 5.60 15.30 6.72
N ALA A 65 5.52 14.64 5.57
CA ALA A 65 4.90 15.08 4.33
C ALA A 65 3.37 15.28 4.47
N SER A 66 2.81 14.96 5.63
CA SER A 66 1.47 15.39 6.05
C SER A 66 1.46 15.56 7.57
N SER A 67 0.43 16.18 8.13
CA SER A 67 0.25 16.27 9.59
C SER A 67 0.05 14.90 10.28
N CYS A 68 -0.13 13.84 9.49
CA CYS A 68 -0.41 12.49 9.98
C CYS A 68 0.47 11.47 9.23
N HIS A 69 1.40 10.85 9.94
CA HIS A 69 2.19 9.75 9.37
C HIS A 69 1.29 8.58 8.91
N GLY A 70 1.68 7.90 7.82
CA GLY A 70 0.90 6.81 7.21
C GLY A 70 0.52 5.71 8.18
N ILE A 71 1.45 5.24 9.02
CA ILE A 71 1.17 4.24 10.08
C ILE A 71 0.01 4.66 11.00
N SER A 72 -0.11 5.94 11.32
CA SER A 72 -1.16 6.43 12.23
C SER A 72 -2.55 6.41 11.60
N LEU A 73 -2.63 6.42 10.28
CA LEU A 73 -3.89 6.32 9.52
C LEU A 73 -4.17 4.87 9.10
N CYS A 74 -3.19 4.18 8.50
CA CYS A 74 -3.35 2.83 7.98
C CYS A 74 -3.44 1.77 9.08
N ILE A 75 -2.77 1.96 10.22
CA ILE A 75 -2.80 1.00 11.33
C ILE A 75 -3.11 1.75 12.62
N PRO A 76 -4.31 2.34 12.74
CA PRO A 76 -4.59 3.28 13.83
C PRO A 76 -4.68 2.56 15.19
N GLU A 77 -4.92 1.25 15.18
CA GLU A 77 -4.86 0.36 16.36
C GLU A 77 -3.48 -0.28 16.61
N ALA A 78 -2.41 0.27 16.02
CA ALA A 78 -1.04 -0.15 16.28
C ALA A 78 -0.72 -0.14 17.77
N LEU A 79 -0.01 -1.17 18.24
CA LEU A 79 0.47 -1.19 19.62
C LEU A 79 1.44 -0.01 19.84
N PRO A 80 1.28 0.82 20.89
CA PRO A 80 2.08 2.02 21.06
C PRO A 80 3.59 1.75 21.06
N GLY A 81 4.02 0.65 21.68
CA GLY A 81 5.42 0.22 21.71
C GLY A 81 5.98 -0.27 20.37
N ARG A 82 5.13 -0.57 19.37
CA ARG A 82 5.52 -1.03 18.02
C ARG A 82 5.47 0.07 16.96
N ILE A 83 4.84 1.21 17.24
CA ILE A 83 4.76 2.35 16.31
C ILE A 83 6.14 2.81 15.81
N PRO A 84 7.17 2.99 16.66
CA PRO A 84 8.49 3.42 16.16
C PRO A 84 9.11 2.47 15.15
N ASP A 85 8.88 1.17 15.32
CA ASP A 85 9.43 0.13 14.46
C ASP A 85 8.63 0.06 13.15
N ALA A 86 7.30 0.17 13.23
CA ALA A 86 6.40 0.24 12.08
C ALA A 86 6.70 1.42 11.15
N VAL A 87 6.93 2.60 11.74
CA VAL A 87 7.27 3.83 11.01
C VAL A 87 8.56 3.65 10.22
N LYS A 88 9.61 3.13 10.87
CA LYS A 88 10.89 2.88 10.20
C LYS A 88 10.76 1.88 9.06
N LEU A 89 9.95 0.82 9.24
CA LEU A 89 9.72 -0.17 8.19
C LEU A 89 9.02 0.45 6.98
N LEU A 90 7.92 1.19 7.19
CA LEU A 90 7.18 1.84 6.11
C LEU A 90 8.05 2.87 5.37
N ASP A 91 8.71 3.76 6.09
CA ASP A 91 9.55 4.80 5.49
C ASP A 91 10.72 4.17 4.72
N LEU A 92 11.34 3.10 5.24
CA LEU A 92 12.36 2.36 4.49
C LEU A 92 11.82 1.77 3.20
N VAL A 93 10.61 1.19 3.21
CA VAL A 93 9.99 0.66 1.99
C VAL A 93 9.78 1.77 0.97
N CYS A 94 9.23 2.92 1.36
CA CYS A 94 9.02 4.06 0.46
C CYS A 94 10.34 4.59 -0.13
N VAL A 95 11.40 4.62 0.67
CA VAL A 95 12.74 4.99 0.21
C VAL A 95 13.30 3.98 -0.78
N PHE A 96 13.11 2.69 -0.52
CA PHE A 96 13.59 1.65 -1.42
C PHE A 96 12.86 1.68 -2.76
N ASP A 97 11.56 1.94 -2.73
CA ASP A 97 10.70 2.15 -3.89
C ASP A 97 11.24 3.30 -4.76
N ASP A 98 11.35 4.51 -4.21
CA ASP A 98 11.85 5.67 -4.99
C ASP A 98 13.29 5.50 -5.49
N ASN A 99 14.14 4.83 -4.71
CA ASN A 99 15.52 4.58 -5.14
C ASN A 99 15.60 3.53 -6.23
N GLN A 100 14.68 2.56 -6.31
CA GLN A 100 14.61 1.63 -7.43
C GLN A 100 14.18 2.38 -8.70
N ASP A 101 13.18 3.25 -8.58
CA ASP A 101 12.71 4.08 -9.69
C ASP A 101 13.81 5.01 -10.19
N ALA A 102 14.52 5.72 -9.30
CA ALA A 102 15.58 6.64 -9.66
C ALA A 102 16.81 5.94 -10.30
N ARG A 103 17.12 4.70 -9.91
CA ARG A 103 18.24 3.93 -10.47
C ARG A 103 18.06 3.59 -11.94
N SER A 104 16.81 3.45 -12.40
CA SER A 104 16.52 3.29 -13.83
C SER A 104 17.06 4.46 -14.66
N CYS A 105 17.24 5.64 -14.03
CA CYS A 105 17.62 6.88 -14.70
C CYS A 105 19.09 7.31 -14.52
N GLN A 106 19.81 6.90 -13.45
CA GLN A 106 21.10 7.54 -13.09
C GLN A 106 22.31 6.61 -12.83
N GLY A 107 22.21 5.30 -13.08
CA GLY A 107 23.36 4.40 -12.89
C GLY A 107 23.65 4.07 -11.41
N ASP A 108 24.49 3.06 -11.18
CA ASP A 108 24.51 2.20 -9.98
C ASP A 108 25.18 2.83 -8.73
N HIS A 109 24.81 4.05 -8.35
CA HIS A 109 25.37 4.76 -7.19
C HIS A 109 24.57 4.51 -5.90
N TYR A 110 24.34 3.25 -5.53
CA TYR A 110 23.91 2.97 -4.16
C TYR A 110 25.12 3.07 -3.23
N SER A 111 25.29 4.26 -2.63
CA SER A 111 26.38 4.51 -1.71
C SER A 111 26.41 3.44 -0.61
N TRP A 112 27.59 2.94 -0.27
CA TRP A 112 27.79 2.01 0.84
C TRP A 112 27.18 2.54 2.15
N ARG A 113 27.04 3.88 2.28
CA ARG A 113 26.38 4.56 3.41
C ARG A 113 24.89 4.23 3.52
N ALA A 114 24.15 4.17 2.40
CA ALA A 114 22.75 3.76 2.39
C ALA A 114 22.57 2.32 2.87
N LYS A 115 23.44 1.40 2.41
CA LYS A 115 23.43 0.00 2.86
C LYS A 115 23.66 -0.09 4.37
N ILE A 116 24.64 0.65 4.90
CA ILE A 116 24.90 0.68 6.34
C ILE A 116 23.74 1.26 7.13
N ALA A 117 23.12 2.36 6.67
CA ALA A 117 21.98 2.96 7.35
C ALA A 117 20.81 1.98 7.44
N VAL A 118 20.47 1.31 6.35
CA VAL A 118 19.44 0.26 6.31
C VAL A 118 19.79 -0.88 7.25
N MET A 119 21.02 -1.42 7.17
CA MET A 119 21.44 -2.53 8.04
C MET A 119 21.35 -2.16 9.53
N LYS A 120 21.71 -0.93 9.90
CA LYS A 120 21.56 -0.43 11.28
C LYS A 120 20.09 -0.40 11.71
N ILE A 121 19.19 0.06 10.84
CA ILE A 121 17.76 0.09 11.14
C ILE A 121 17.23 -1.33 11.30
N VAL A 122 17.47 -2.23 10.33
CA VAL A 122 17.04 -3.62 10.37
C VAL A 122 17.59 -4.35 11.61
N ALA A 123 18.88 -4.19 11.92
CA ALA A 123 19.47 -4.76 13.13
C ALA A 123 18.78 -4.24 14.40
N SER A 124 18.49 -2.92 14.46
CA SER A 124 17.80 -2.33 15.61
C SER A 124 16.36 -2.82 15.81
N LEU A 125 15.70 -3.26 14.73
CA LEU A 125 14.37 -3.85 14.75
C LEU A 125 14.44 -5.30 15.26
N LEU A 126 15.39 -6.09 14.74
CA LEU A 126 15.58 -7.49 15.11
C LEU A 126 16.00 -7.67 16.58
N ILE A 127 16.81 -6.76 17.13
CA ILE A 127 17.23 -6.81 18.54
C ILE A 127 16.03 -6.63 19.50
N ARG A 128 15.07 -5.77 19.16
CA ARG A 128 13.94 -5.44 20.06
C ARG A 128 12.86 -6.49 20.09
N ASN A 129 12.58 -7.12 18.95
CA ASN A 129 11.40 -7.95 18.75
C ASN A 129 11.72 -9.17 17.87
N PRO A 130 12.67 -10.04 18.25
CA PRO A 130 13.28 -11.01 17.34
C PRO A 130 12.28 -11.94 16.66
N LEU A 131 11.31 -12.50 17.40
CA LEU A 131 10.34 -13.46 16.84
C LEU A 131 9.27 -12.79 15.97
N SER A 132 8.74 -11.64 16.38
CA SER A 132 7.63 -10.99 15.66
C SER A 132 8.09 -10.13 14.49
N VAL A 133 9.27 -9.50 14.58
CA VAL A 133 9.90 -8.76 13.47
C VAL A 133 10.45 -9.72 12.42
N ALA A 134 10.95 -10.89 12.82
CA ALA A 134 11.55 -11.84 11.88
C ALA A 134 10.60 -12.20 10.74
N SER A 135 9.32 -12.41 10.99
CA SER A 135 8.36 -12.75 9.93
C SER A 135 8.15 -11.61 8.92
N SER A 136 7.96 -10.37 9.39
CA SER A 136 7.78 -9.19 8.50
C SER A 136 9.07 -8.83 7.76
N VAL A 137 10.22 -8.88 8.44
CA VAL A 137 11.54 -8.65 7.82
C VAL A 137 11.89 -9.75 6.83
N LYS A 138 11.64 -11.02 7.16
CA LYS A 138 11.85 -12.15 6.23
C LYS A 138 10.99 -11.99 4.98
N ALA A 139 9.69 -11.69 5.14
CA ALA A 139 8.81 -11.43 4.00
C ALA A 139 9.32 -10.28 3.13
N SER A 140 9.77 -9.19 3.75
CA SER A 140 10.35 -8.03 3.05
C SER A 140 11.63 -8.38 2.30
N ILE A 141 12.52 -9.18 2.89
CA ILE A 141 13.76 -9.62 2.24
C ILE A 141 13.46 -10.51 1.03
N ILE A 142 12.53 -11.46 1.18
CA ILE A 142 12.14 -12.35 0.08
C ILE A 142 11.53 -11.52 -1.06
N TYR A 143 10.62 -10.60 -0.74
CA TYR A 143 10.01 -9.70 -1.71
C TYR A 143 11.04 -8.82 -2.45
N LEU A 144 11.93 -8.14 -1.72
CA LEU A 144 12.95 -7.29 -2.35
C LEU A 144 13.92 -8.12 -3.21
N ARG A 145 14.22 -9.35 -2.80
CA ARG A 145 15.04 -10.27 -3.59
C ARG A 145 14.31 -10.70 -4.86
N SER A 146 13.01 -11.01 -4.76
CA SER A 146 12.21 -11.48 -5.89
C SER A 146 12.01 -10.37 -6.93
N LEU A 147 11.78 -9.13 -6.51
CA LEU A 147 11.72 -7.98 -7.43
C LEU A 147 13.04 -7.80 -8.20
N ARG A 148 14.17 -7.97 -7.52
CA ARG A 148 15.48 -7.84 -8.15
C ARG A 148 15.76 -8.94 -9.18
N THR A 149 15.31 -10.17 -8.93
CA THR A 149 15.58 -11.32 -9.83
C THR A 149 14.49 -11.53 -10.87
N SER A 150 13.30 -10.98 -10.66
CA SER A 150 12.14 -11.16 -11.51
C SER A 150 11.28 -9.89 -11.40
N PRO A 151 11.71 -8.79 -12.04
CA PRO A 151 10.96 -7.55 -12.01
C PRO A 151 9.58 -7.75 -12.65
N PRO A 152 8.55 -7.06 -12.15
CA PRO A 152 7.22 -7.11 -12.74
C PRO A 152 7.29 -6.52 -14.16
N VAL A 153 6.90 -7.31 -15.15
CA VAL A 153 6.80 -6.87 -16.54
C VAL A 153 5.40 -7.23 -17.02
N PHE A 154 4.65 -6.23 -17.47
CA PHE A 154 3.38 -6.49 -18.13
C PHE A 154 3.63 -7.16 -19.48
N PRO A 155 3.14 -8.39 -19.70
CA PRO A 155 3.29 -9.05 -20.99
C PRO A 155 2.57 -8.26 -22.09
N ALA A 156 3.24 -8.07 -23.23
CA ALA A 156 2.73 -7.27 -24.36
C ALA A 156 1.42 -7.81 -24.96
N GLU A 157 1.16 -9.12 -24.82
CA GLU A 157 0.03 -9.81 -25.44
C GLU A 157 -1.24 -9.82 -24.59
N ARG A 158 -1.14 -9.57 -23.27
CA ARG A 158 -2.31 -9.60 -22.37
C ARG A 158 -2.96 -8.24 -22.27
N ARG A 159 -4.29 -8.20 -22.26
CA ARG A 159 -5.06 -6.94 -22.37
C ARG A 159 -6.12 -6.73 -21.30
N SER A 160 -6.51 -7.76 -20.55
CA SER A 160 -7.58 -7.61 -19.55
C SER A 160 -7.03 -7.13 -18.20
N PHE A 161 -7.90 -6.51 -17.39
CA PHE A 161 -7.57 -6.11 -16.03
C PHE A 161 -7.16 -7.32 -15.17
N SER A 162 -7.96 -8.39 -15.19
CA SER A 162 -7.71 -9.60 -14.41
C SER A 162 -6.42 -10.35 -14.78
N ASP A 163 -5.94 -10.19 -16.02
CA ASP A 163 -4.70 -10.82 -16.48
C ASP A 163 -3.42 -10.13 -16.01
N LEU A 164 -3.47 -8.79 -15.90
CA LEU A 164 -2.31 -7.94 -15.63
C LEU A 164 -2.24 -7.51 -14.17
N PHE A 165 -3.38 -7.33 -13.52
CA PHE A 165 -3.45 -6.88 -12.14
C PHE A 165 -2.77 -7.82 -11.12
N PRO A 166 -2.68 -9.15 -11.31
CA PRO A 166 -1.83 -10.01 -10.48
C PRO A 166 -0.36 -9.61 -10.42
N VAL A 167 0.20 -9.12 -11.53
CA VAL A 167 1.57 -8.61 -11.59
C VAL A 167 1.67 -7.33 -10.75
N ARG A 168 0.65 -6.47 -10.83
CA ARG A 168 0.56 -5.27 -9.99
C ARG A 168 0.43 -5.62 -8.50
N LEU A 169 -0.28 -6.67 -8.11
CA LEU A 169 -0.34 -7.13 -6.72
C LEU A 169 0.95 -7.78 -6.23
N TYR A 170 1.77 -8.29 -7.15
CA TYR A 170 3.12 -8.74 -6.82
C TYR A 170 4.08 -7.55 -6.66
N ASP A 171 3.90 -6.51 -7.47
CA ASP A 171 4.65 -5.26 -7.40
C ASP A 171 4.27 -4.41 -6.17
N PHE A 172 2.98 -4.16 -5.96
CA PHE A 172 2.44 -3.56 -4.74
C PHE A 172 2.49 -4.60 -3.62
N PRO A 173 3.35 -4.48 -2.60
CA PRO A 173 3.89 -5.59 -1.81
C PRO A 173 2.85 -6.39 -0.98
N CYS A 174 1.99 -7.18 -1.64
CA CYS A 174 0.92 -7.93 -1.00
C CYS A 174 1.48 -8.97 -0.02
N ALA A 175 2.56 -9.65 -0.41
CA ALA A 175 3.22 -10.66 0.41
C ALA A 175 3.72 -10.14 1.77
N ILE A 176 3.95 -8.82 1.92
CA ILE A 176 4.42 -8.22 3.18
C ILE A 176 3.28 -7.60 4.00
N THR A 177 2.09 -7.44 3.43
CA THR A 177 0.97 -6.72 4.07
C THR A 177 0.48 -7.45 5.32
N MET A 178 0.07 -8.72 5.19
CA MET A 178 -0.38 -9.52 6.33
C MET A 178 0.70 -9.66 7.43
N PRO A 179 1.96 -10.04 7.13
CA PRO A 179 3.01 -10.13 8.16
C PRO A 179 3.27 -8.79 8.87
N SER A 180 3.23 -7.67 8.14
CA SER A 180 3.48 -6.35 8.72
C SER A 180 2.33 -5.91 9.61
N LEU A 181 1.07 -6.08 9.19
CA LEU A 181 -0.09 -5.79 10.04
C LEU A 181 -0.08 -6.65 11.31
N ALA A 182 0.16 -7.97 11.20
CA ALA A 182 0.24 -8.86 12.35
C ALA A 182 1.35 -8.42 13.32
N PHE A 183 2.52 -8.03 12.80
CA PHE A 183 3.59 -7.44 13.59
C PHE A 183 3.13 -6.15 14.29
N VAL A 184 2.59 -5.17 13.60
CA VAL A 184 2.25 -3.87 14.20
C VAL A 184 1.14 -4.00 15.27
N LEU A 185 0.22 -4.94 15.07
CA LEU A 185 -0.92 -5.19 15.96
C LEU A 185 -0.62 -6.16 17.12
N GLY A 186 0.55 -6.82 17.10
CA GLY A 186 0.91 -7.83 18.09
C GLY A 186 0.08 -9.11 18.00
N LEU A 187 -0.21 -9.56 16.78
CA LEU A 187 -1.01 -10.75 16.53
C LEU A 187 -0.11 -11.93 16.18
N GLU A 188 -0.44 -13.07 16.78
CA GLU A 188 0.09 -14.37 16.39
C GLU A 188 -0.99 -15.09 15.60
N LEU A 189 -0.72 -15.34 14.32
CA LEU A 189 -1.65 -16.00 13.40
C LEU A 189 -1.23 -17.45 13.21
N SER A 190 -2.15 -18.39 13.43
CA SER A 190 -1.93 -19.79 13.08
C SER A 190 -1.97 -19.98 11.55
N THR A 191 -1.47 -21.12 11.06
CA THR A 191 -1.60 -21.48 9.63
C THR A 191 -3.06 -21.47 9.17
N LYS A 192 -3.98 -21.88 10.05
CA LYS A 192 -5.42 -21.85 9.77
C LYS A 192 -5.93 -20.41 9.64
N ASP A 193 -5.50 -19.51 10.53
CA ASP A 193 -5.87 -18.09 10.44
C ASP A 193 -5.38 -17.47 9.14
N VAL A 194 -4.12 -17.72 8.78
CA VAL A 194 -3.51 -17.24 7.52
C VAL A 194 -4.28 -17.75 6.30
N ALA A 195 -4.71 -19.02 6.30
CA ALA A 195 -5.48 -19.59 5.21
C ALA A 195 -6.86 -18.91 5.06
N ILE A 196 -7.56 -18.68 6.18
CA ILE A 196 -8.86 -18.01 6.21
C ILE A 196 -8.75 -16.55 5.75
N LEU A 197 -7.70 -15.85 6.16
CA LEU A 197 -7.49 -14.44 5.84
C LEU A 197 -6.95 -14.21 4.43
N ARG A 198 -6.53 -15.25 3.70
CA ARG A 198 -5.82 -15.11 2.42
C ARG A 198 -6.61 -14.32 1.37
N CYS A 199 -7.89 -14.65 1.20
CA CYS A 199 -8.74 -13.95 0.24
C CYS A 199 -8.90 -12.47 0.63
N LEU A 200 -9.16 -12.21 1.91
CA LEU A 200 -9.29 -10.85 2.44
C LEU A 200 -7.99 -10.04 2.26
N ASP A 201 -6.83 -10.63 2.51
CA ASP A 201 -5.52 -9.98 2.32
C ASP A 201 -5.31 -9.54 0.88
N ILE A 202 -5.61 -10.41 -0.09
CA ILE A 202 -5.50 -10.11 -1.52
C ILE A 202 -6.50 -9.01 -1.92
N VAL A 203 -7.77 -9.13 -1.52
CA VAL A 203 -8.83 -8.15 -1.81
C VAL A 203 -8.51 -6.77 -1.21
N SER A 204 -8.03 -6.75 0.03
CA SER A 204 -7.69 -5.50 0.72
C SER A 204 -6.45 -4.86 0.11
N THR A 205 -5.47 -5.67 -0.27
CA THR A 205 -4.28 -5.17 -0.95
C THR A 205 -4.62 -4.64 -2.34
N ALA A 206 -5.54 -5.28 -3.07
CA ALA A 206 -6.05 -4.76 -4.34
C ALA A 206 -6.70 -3.39 -4.22
N ALA A 207 -7.50 -3.16 -3.18
CA ALA A 207 -8.03 -1.83 -2.90
C ALA A 207 -6.90 -0.80 -2.64
N MET A 208 -5.93 -1.13 -1.78
CA MET A 208 -4.80 -0.23 -1.52
C MET A 208 -3.96 0.03 -2.78
N ALA A 209 -3.70 -0.98 -3.61
CA ALA A 209 -2.96 -0.85 -4.86
C ALA A 209 -3.67 0.08 -5.85
N LEU A 210 -4.99 -0.08 -6.03
CA LEU A 210 -5.78 0.81 -6.90
C LEU A 210 -5.82 2.25 -6.37
N SER A 211 -5.92 2.43 -5.06
CA SER A 211 -5.84 3.75 -4.46
C SER A 211 -4.47 4.39 -4.65
N ASN A 212 -3.39 3.62 -4.58
CA ASN A 212 -2.05 4.09 -4.92
C ASN A 212 -1.99 4.47 -6.40
N ASP A 213 -2.36 3.57 -7.31
CA ASP A 213 -2.32 3.76 -8.76
C ASP A 213 -3.03 5.04 -9.21
N ILE A 214 -4.19 5.38 -8.63
CA ILE A 214 -4.90 6.63 -8.94
C ILE A 214 -4.11 7.86 -8.48
N MET A 215 -3.56 7.80 -7.26
CA MET A 215 -2.92 8.94 -6.62
C MET A 215 -1.48 9.17 -7.06
N SER A 216 -0.72 8.11 -7.33
CA SER A 216 0.66 8.18 -7.83
C SER A 216 0.73 8.39 -9.34
N TRP A 217 -0.37 8.18 -10.09
CA TRP A 217 -0.39 8.33 -11.54
C TRP A 217 0.24 9.63 -12.08
N PRO A 218 -0.05 10.82 -11.54
CA PRO A 218 0.58 12.05 -12.03
C PRO A 218 2.11 12.02 -11.89
N LYS A 219 2.64 11.50 -10.77
CA LYS A 219 4.07 11.34 -10.50
C LYS A 219 4.67 10.34 -11.50
N GLU A 220 4.07 9.16 -11.60
CA GLU A 220 4.54 8.07 -12.47
C GLU A 220 4.54 8.47 -13.95
N MET A 221 3.60 9.32 -14.39
CA MET A 221 3.59 9.87 -15.74
C MET A 221 4.82 10.73 -16.02
N VAL A 222 5.20 11.62 -15.09
CA VAL A 222 6.40 12.45 -15.22
C VAL A 222 7.67 11.58 -15.25
N GLU A 223 7.72 10.56 -14.40
CA GLU A 223 8.85 9.63 -14.34
C GLU A 223 8.97 8.81 -15.62
N SER A 224 7.85 8.32 -16.17
CA SER A 224 7.82 7.53 -17.41
C SER A 224 8.37 8.29 -18.63
N LEU A 225 8.15 9.61 -18.69
CA LEU A 225 8.70 10.47 -19.73
C LEU A 225 10.24 10.52 -19.66
N SER A 226 10.80 10.40 -18.45
CA SER A 226 12.24 10.48 -18.21
C SER A 226 12.92 9.12 -18.38
N SER A 227 12.30 8.04 -17.89
CA SER A 227 12.89 6.69 -17.88
C SER A 227 12.65 5.89 -19.17
N LYS A 228 11.68 6.30 -20.00
CA LYS A 228 11.16 5.52 -21.15
C LYS A 228 10.59 4.15 -20.74
N SER A 229 10.27 3.96 -19.46
CA SER A 229 9.58 2.77 -18.97
C SER A 229 8.10 3.08 -18.74
N GLU A 230 7.23 2.16 -19.15
CA GLU A 230 5.80 2.28 -18.88
C GLU A 230 5.50 2.03 -17.39
N PRO A 231 4.66 2.86 -16.73
CA PRO A 231 4.31 2.64 -15.34
C PRO A 231 3.61 1.31 -15.09
N CYS A 232 4.03 0.62 -14.01
CA CYS A 232 3.34 -0.56 -13.49
C CYS A 232 2.09 -0.14 -12.69
N SER A 233 1.04 0.30 -13.38
CA SER A 233 -0.18 0.86 -12.77
C SER A 233 -1.45 0.31 -13.42
N ALA A 234 -2.53 0.16 -12.66
CA ALA A 234 -3.85 -0.17 -13.18
C ALA A 234 -4.37 0.87 -14.18
N VAL A 235 -3.96 2.14 -14.05
CA VAL A 235 -4.34 3.19 -15.02
C VAL A 235 -3.76 2.85 -16.39
N THR A 236 -2.50 2.43 -16.46
CA THR A 236 -1.86 1.90 -17.68
C THR A 236 -2.63 0.71 -18.26
N ILE A 237 -3.09 -0.21 -17.41
CA ILE A 237 -3.85 -1.39 -17.85
C ILE A 237 -5.14 -0.97 -18.56
N PHE A 238 -5.89 -0.01 -18.00
CA PHE A 238 -7.12 0.49 -18.62
C PHE A 238 -6.86 1.33 -19.87
N LEU A 239 -5.81 2.16 -19.89
CA LEU A 239 -5.42 2.95 -21.06
C LEU A 239 -5.10 2.10 -22.30
N LYS A 240 -4.72 0.83 -22.13
CA LYS A 240 -4.51 -0.12 -23.24
C LYS A 240 -5.80 -0.65 -23.85
N GLN A 241 -6.95 -0.39 -23.24
CA GLN A 241 -8.24 -0.82 -23.77
C GLN A 241 -8.72 0.11 -24.90
N PRO A 242 -9.33 -0.43 -25.97
CA PRO A 242 -9.82 0.39 -27.07
C PRO A 242 -10.80 1.46 -26.60
N GLY A 243 -10.55 2.72 -26.96
CA GLY A 243 -11.43 3.85 -26.62
C GLY A 243 -11.32 4.34 -25.16
N CYS A 244 -10.33 3.87 -24.40
CA CYS A 244 -10.12 4.33 -23.02
C CYS A 244 -9.15 5.51 -22.98
N ASP A 245 -9.66 6.69 -22.65
CA ASP A 245 -8.82 7.86 -22.34
C ASP A 245 -8.41 7.86 -20.85
N GLN A 246 -7.57 8.82 -20.48
CA GLN A 246 -7.05 8.92 -19.12
C GLN A 246 -8.15 9.14 -18.07
N ARG A 247 -9.20 9.90 -18.41
CA ARG A 247 -10.31 10.14 -17.50
C ARG A 247 -11.08 8.84 -17.27
N LEU A 248 -11.42 8.13 -18.34
CA LEU A 248 -12.15 6.87 -18.28
C LEU A 248 -11.34 5.81 -17.54
N ALA A 249 -10.03 5.72 -17.77
CA ALA A 249 -9.14 4.81 -17.05
C ALA A 249 -9.15 5.07 -15.53
N LEU A 250 -9.02 6.33 -15.12
CA LEU A 250 -9.08 6.72 -13.70
C LEU A 250 -10.47 6.43 -13.09
N LEU A 251 -11.56 6.69 -13.81
CA LEU A 251 -12.92 6.35 -13.37
C LEU A 251 -13.10 4.82 -13.22
N GLN A 252 -12.55 4.03 -14.13
CA GLN A 252 -12.57 2.57 -14.05
C GLN A 252 -11.75 2.04 -12.87
N CYS A 253 -10.55 2.59 -12.62
CA CYS A 253 -9.77 2.29 -11.42
C CYS A 253 -10.57 2.60 -10.14
N ARG A 254 -11.18 3.79 -10.08
CA ARG A 254 -11.97 4.20 -8.90
C ARG A 254 -13.20 3.31 -8.70
N HIS A 255 -13.88 2.92 -9.77
CA HIS A 255 -15.01 2.00 -9.68
C HIS A 255 -14.57 0.61 -9.17
N LYS A 256 -13.47 0.05 -9.70
CA LYS A 256 -12.89 -1.21 -9.21
C LYS A 256 -12.48 -1.11 -7.74
N LEU A 257 -11.86 0.00 -7.33
CA LEU A 257 -11.50 0.25 -5.93
C LEU A 257 -12.72 0.09 -5.01
N LEU A 258 -13.84 0.74 -5.33
CA LEU A 258 -15.07 0.64 -4.54
C LEU A 258 -15.64 -0.79 -4.51
N GLN A 259 -15.52 -1.54 -5.60
CA GLN A 259 -15.91 -2.96 -5.60
C GLN A 259 -15.01 -3.78 -4.66
N PHE A 260 -13.70 -3.56 -4.65
CA PHE A 260 -12.78 -4.23 -3.72
C PHE A 260 -13.02 -3.83 -2.26
N GLU A 261 -13.31 -2.55 -1.97
CA GLU A 261 -13.70 -2.11 -0.62
C GLU A 261 -14.97 -2.82 -0.14
N MET A 262 -15.99 -2.89 -1.00
CA MET A 262 -17.25 -3.55 -0.69
C MET A 262 -17.04 -5.06 -0.46
N LYS A 263 -16.23 -5.72 -1.30
CA LYS A 263 -15.88 -7.14 -1.12
C LYS A 263 -15.11 -7.36 0.19
N ALA A 264 -14.17 -6.48 0.54
CA ALA A 264 -13.41 -6.56 1.78
C ALA A 264 -14.35 -6.47 3.00
N ALA A 265 -15.29 -5.52 2.99
CA ALA A 265 -16.28 -5.36 4.05
C ALA A 265 -17.12 -6.63 4.26
N LEU A 266 -17.64 -7.23 3.17
CA LEU A 266 -18.41 -8.47 3.24
C LEU A 266 -17.59 -9.64 3.80
N LEU A 267 -16.35 -9.82 3.35
CA LEU A 267 -15.46 -10.87 3.86
C LEU A 267 -15.16 -10.67 5.35
N VAL A 268 -15.00 -9.42 5.81
CA VAL A 268 -14.82 -9.11 7.23
C VAL A 268 -16.06 -9.47 8.03
N ASP A 269 -17.25 -9.12 7.54
CA ASP A 269 -18.51 -9.46 8.21
C ASP A 269 -18.69 -10.99 8.33
N GLU A 270 -18.40 -11.75 7.27
CA GLU A 270 -18.38 -13.22 7.28
C GLU A 270 -17.41 -13.77 8.34
N ILE A 271 -16.19 -13.22 8.39
CA ILE A 271 -15.17 -13.62 9.36
C ILE A 271 -15.60 -13.30 10.80
N LEU A 272 -16.22 -12.15 11.02
CA LEU A 272 -16.67 -11.72 12.34
C LEU A 272 -17.85 -12.55 12.84
N ALA A 273 -18.77 -12.91 11.96
CA ALA A 273 -19.94 -13.74 12.26
C ALA A 273 -19.56 -15.19 12.62
N ASN A 274 -18.46 -15.71 12.08
CA ASN A 274 -18.05 -17.09 12.32
C ASN A 274 -17.42 -17.28 13.73
N LEU A 275 -18.10 -18.03 14.60
CA LEU A 275 -17.65 -18.29 15.98
C LEU A 275 -16.41 -19.19 16.07
N ALA A 276 -16.08 -19.95 15.02
CA ALA A 276 -14.93 -20.85 14.99
C ALA A 276 -13.61 -20.16 14.60
N ILE A 277 -13.67 -18.88 14.20
CA ILE A 277 -12.49 -18.09 13.84
C ILE A 277 -11.87 -17.49 15.10
N SER A 278 -10.53 -17.54 15.17
CA SER A 278 -9.78 -17.03 16.32
C SER A 278 -9.97 -15.52 16.53
N PRO A 279 -9.86 -15.03 17.78
CA PRO A 279 -9.88 -13.60 18.06
C PRO A 279 -8.80 -12.80 17.30
N ASN A 280 -7.62 -13.39 17.11
CA ASN A 280 -6.53 -12.76 16.37
C ASN A 280 -6.89 -12.56 14.89
N ALA A 281 -7.47 -13.58 14.25
CA ALA A 281 -7.92 -13.45 12.87
C ALA A 281 -9.05 -12.42 12.72
N LYS A 282 -9.99 -12.36 13.67
CA LYS A 282 -11.05 -11.34 13.67
C LYS A 282 -10.49 -9.91 13.81
N LYS A 283 -9.54 -9.71 14.72
CA LYS A 283 -8.86 -8.42 14.89
C LYS A 283 -8.05 -8.03 13.65
N MET A 284 -7.40 -9.01 13.02
CA MET A 284 -6.69 -8.82 11.75
C MET A 284 -7.65 -8.40 10.63
N ALA A 285 -8.77 -9.10 10.48
CA ALA A 285 -9.80 -8.81 9.48
C ALA A 285 -10.32 -7.37 9.59
N GLN A 286 -10.69 -6.94 10.80
CA GLN A 286 -11.10 -5.55 11.05
C GLN A 286 -10.02 -4.52 10.70
N SER A 287 -8.76 -4.86 10.96
CA SER A 287 -7.65 -3.96 10.69
C SER A 287 -7.40 -3.73 9.20
N TYR A 288 -7.80 -4.66 8.32
CA TYR A 288 -7.73 -4.44 6.88
C TYR A 288 -8.64 -3.30 6.41
N LEU A 289 -9.87 -3.19 6.92
CA LEU A 289 -10.77 -2.08 6.54
C LEU A 289 -10.18 -0.72 6.94
N LEU A 290 -9.57 -0.66 8.13
CA LEU A 290 -8.87 0.53 8.60
C LEU A 290 -7.63 0.84 7.75
N ALA A 291 -6.91 -0.20 7.33
CA ALA A 291 -5.74 -0.05 6.46
C ALA A 291 -6.12 0.51 5.09
N ILE A 292 -7.17 0.00 4.46
CA ILE A 292 -7.65 0.50 3.16
C ILE A 292 -8.03 1.98 3.28
N ALA A 293 -8.89 2.32 4.26
CA ALA A 293 -9.37 3.69 4.45
C ALA A 293 -8.22 4.67 4.77
N GLY A 294 -7.38 4.29 5.73
CA GLY A 294 -6.24 5.09 6.17
C GLY A 294 -5.20 5.28 5.07
N PHE A 295 -4.98 4.25 4.26
CA PHE A 295 -4.05 4.30 3.13
C PHE A 295 -4.54 5.27 2.06
N ALA A 296 -5.82 5.21 1.67
CA ALA A 296 -6.38 6.13 0.69
C ALA A 296 -6.23 7.60 1.13
N VAL A 297 -6.56 7.91 2.37
CA VAL A 297 -6.41 9.26 2.94
C VAL A 297 -4.95 9.68 3.01
N TRP A 298 -4.05 8.77 3.43
CA TRP A 298 -2.62 9.05 3.48
C TRP A 298 -2.05 9.37 2.10
N GLN A 299 -2.43 8.61 1.06
CA GLN A 299 -2.01 8.85 -0.32
C GLN A 299 -2.46 10.23 -0.81
N CYS A 300 -3.68 10.66 -0.46
CA CYS A 300 -4.21 11.98 -0.81
C CYS A 300 -3.50 13.14 -0.11
N ARG A 301 -3.05 12.93 1.14
CA ARG A 301 -2.48 14.00 1.98
C ARG A 301 -0.95 14.05 1.96
N GLY A 302 -0.29 12.97 1.53
CA GLY A 302 1.16 12.92 1.49
C GLY A 302 1.74 13.76 0.35
N LYS A 303 2.76 14.58 0.63
CA LYS A 303 3.54 15.28 -0.41
C LYS A 303 4.07 14.34 -1.51
N ARG A 304 4.35 13.07 -1.17
CA ARG A 304 4.79 12.03 -2.11
C ARG A 304 3.93 11.97 -3.38
N ASN A 305 2.61 12.13 -3.25
CA ASN A 305 1.67 12.03 -4.38
C ASN A 305 0.91 13.33 -4.66
N ASN A 306 1.10 14.37 -3.84
CA ASN A 306 0.45 15.66 -4.02
C ASN A 306 1.20 16.52 -5.05
N SER A 307 1.39 15.95 -6.24
CA SER A 307 1.91 16.66 -7.40
C SER A 307 1.02 17.84 -7.78
N LYS A 308 1.54 18.75 -8.60
CA LYS A 308 0.79 19.88 -9.15
C LYS A 308 0.68 19.73 -10.66
N GLY A 309 -0.37 20.30 -11.22
CA GLY A 309 -0.57 20.37 -12.67
C GLY A 309 -1.78 19.59 -13.17
N PRO A 310 -2.00 19.60 -14.49
CA PRO A 310 -3.26 19.20 -15.10
C PRO A 310 -3.64 17.75 -14.84
N VAL A 311 -2.67 16.85 -14.72
CA VAL A 311 -2.93 15.43 -14.42
C VAL A 311 -3.45 15.25 -12.99
N MET A 312 -2.91 15.98 -12.02
CA MET A 312 -3.43 15.94 -10.64
C MET A 312 -4.81 16.60 -10.54
N ASP A 313 -5.06 17.67 -11.29
CA ASP A 313 -6.37 18.30 -11.35
C ASP A 313 -7.43 17.33 -11.90
N LEU A 314 -7.09 16.54 -12.92
CA LEU A 314 -7.95 15.45 -13.41
C LEU A 314 -8.19 14.38 -12.35
N VAL A 315 -7.18 13.98 -11.57
CA VAL A 315 -7.36 13.01 -10.47
C VAL A 315 -8.35 13.54 -9.42
N ARG A 316 -8.22 14.81 -9.01
CA ARG A 316 -9.15 15.45 -8.07
C ARG A 316 -10.57 15.47 -8.62
N GLU A 317 -10.71 15.86 -9.88
CA GLU A 317 -12.01 15.87 -10.56
C GLU A 317 -12.65 14.48 -10.64
N VAL A 318 -11.85 13.43 -10.90
CA VAL A 318 -12.33 12.04 -10.90
C VAL A 318 -12.81 11.60 -9.53
N TRP A 319 -12.18 12.04 -8.45
CA TRP A 319 -12.64 11.75 -7.08
C TRP A 319 -13.92 12.49 -6.69
N GLU A 320 -14.15 13.68 -7.25
CA GLU A 320 -15.38 14.45 -7.02
C GLU A 320 -16.53 14.01 -7.93
N SER A 321 -16.20 13.38 -9.06
CA SER A 321 -17.20 12.89 -10.00
C SER A 321 -18.16 11.89 -9.33
N PRO A 322 -19.48 11.97 -9.59
CA PRO A 322 -20.39 10.93 -9.12
C PRO A 322 -20.05 9.61 -9.81
N LEU A 323 -20.07 8.52 -9.04
CA LEU A 323 -20.00 7.16 -9.58
C LEU A 323 -21.34 6.46 -9.40
N PRO A 324 -21.73 5.58 -10.33
CA PRO A 324 -22.82 4.65 -10.05
C PRO A 324 -22.45 3.81 -8.81
N PRO A 325 -23.44 3.39 -8.01
CA PRO A 325 -23.19 2.49 -6.88
C PRO A 325 -22.37 1.28 -7.34
N ALA A 326 -21.30 0.97 -6.62
CA ALA A 326 -20.52 -0.24 -6.88
C ALA A 326 -21.39 -1.48 -6.62
N THR A 327 -21.33 -2.45 -7.52
CA THR A 327 -22.04 -3.74 -7.39
C THR A 327 -21.05 -4.88 -7.54
N LEU A 328 -21.14 -5.92 -6.70
CA LEU A 328 -20.41 -7.17 -6.89
C LEU A 328 -21.25 -8.09 -7.79
N ASN A 329 -21.20 -7.84 -9.09
CA ASN A 329 -21.86 -8.68 -10.07
C ASN A 329 -20.98 -9.89 -10.45
N ASP A 330 -21.54 -10.83 -11.20
CA ASP A 330 -20.83 -12.05 -11.62
C ASP A 330 -19.54 -11.76 -12.37
N ALA A 331 -19.49 -10.66 -13.15
CA ALA A 331 -18.29 -10.24 -13.86
C ALA A 331 -17.16 -9.84 -12.90
N PHE A 332 -17.48 -9.11 -11.82
CA PHE A 332 -16.48 -8.78 -10.79
C PHE A 332 -15.98 -10.02 -10.07
N GLU A 333 -16.85 -10.96 -9.69
CA GLU A 333 -16.44 -12.18 -9.00
C GLU A 333 -15.57 -13.08 -9.91
N ALA A 334 -15.88 -13.15 -11.21
CA ALA A 334 -15.04 -13.84 -12.18
C ALA A 334 -13.66 -13.19 -12.33
N ASP A 335 -13.60 -11.85 -12.46
CA ASP A 335 -12.34 -11.10 -12.48
C ASP A 335 -11.52 -11.35 -11.20
N LEU A 336 -12.18 -11.32 -10.04
CA LEU A 336 -11.55 -11.52 -8.74
C LEU A 336 -10.93 -12.92 -8.61
N ALA A 337 -11.65 -13.96 -9.05
CA ALA A 337 -11.14 -15.32 -9.06
C ALA A 337 -9.85 -15.44 -9.89
N LEU A 338 -9.85 -14.88 -11.11
CA LEU A 338 -8.67 -14.85 -11.98
C LEU A 338 -7.51 -14.06 -11.35
N ILE A 339 -7.80 -12.95 -10.68
CA ILE A 339 -6.79 -12.15 -9.99
C ILE A 339 -6.15 -12.93 -8.84
N ILE A 340 -6.97 -13.60 -8.02
CA ILE A 340 -6.49 -14.43 -6.90
C ILE A 340 -5.62 -15.57 -7.44
N ASP A 341 -6.08 -16.29 -8.45
CA ASP A 341 -5.34 -17.42 -9.03
C ASP A 341 -4.02 -16.97 -9.66
N GLY A 342 -4.06 -15.87 -10.41
CA GLY A 342 -2.88 -15.26 -11.01
C GLY A 342 -1.86 -14.83 -9.95
N TYR A 343 -2.30 -14.16 -8.89
CA TYR A 343 -1.43 -13.72 -7.81
C TYR A 343 -0.85 -14.91 -7.05
N MET A 344 -1.66 -15.93 -6.74
CA MET A 344 -1.20 -17.13 -6.04
C MET A 344 -0.21 -17.96 -6.88
N SER A 345 -0.32 -17.93 -8.21
CA SER A 345 0.67 -18.50 -9.11
C SER A 345 2.03 -17.79 -8.98
N ILE A 346 2.04 -16.46 -9.04
CA ILE A 346 3.25 -15.64 -8.84
C ILE A 346 3.82 -15.84 -7.43
N TYR A 347 2.95 -15.82 -6.40
CA TYR A 347 3.33 -16.01 -5.01
C TYR A 347 4.04 -17.35 -4.80
N ARG A 348 3.49 -18.46 -5.30
CA ARG A 348 4.15 -19.76 -5.20
C ARG A 348 5.50 -19.75 -5.90
N LYS A 349 5.58 -19.22 -7.12
CA LYS A 349 6.84 -19.15 -7.87
C LYS A 349 7.97 -18.42 -7.12
N HIS A 350 7.65 -17.39 -6.35
CA HIS A 350 8.65 -16.50 -5.75
C HIS A 350 8.81 -16.61 -4.23
N TYR A 351 7.85 -17.22 -3.51
CA TYR A 351 7.82 -17.23 -2.04
C TYR A 351 7.66 -18.62 -1.41
N SER A 352 7.45 -19.69 -2.19
CA SER A 352 7.47 -21.05 -1.63
C SER A 352 8.89 -21.59 -1.59
N GLU A 353 9.61 -21.27 -0.51
CA GLU A 353 10.81 -21.98 -0.05
C GLU A 353 10.53 -22.71 1.27
#